data_AF-A0A176ZDK2-F1
#
_entry.id   AF-A0A176ZDK2-F1
#
_cell.length_a   1.000
_cell.length_b   1.000
_cell.length_c   1.000
_cell.angle_alpha   90.00
_cell.angle_beta   90.00
_cell.angle_gamma   90.00
#
_symmetry.space_group_name_H-M   'P 1'
#
loop_
_entity.id
_entity.type
_entity.pdbx_description
1 polymer ?
#
loop_
_entity_poly.entity_id
_entity_poly.type
_entity_poly.pdbx_seq_one_letter_code
_entity_poly.pdbx_strand_id
1 'polypeptide(L)' 'MSGYSGNRTHDNNVYSAEVTQQAAYKAASSQAAVKAADIAFHRAVKASAKANGIGFDCNTQALVELGTGGV' A
#
# COMPACT_ATOMS: atom_id res chain seq x y z
N MET A 1 2.52 -0.07 -11.39
CA MET A 1 3.69 -0.71 -10.76
C MET A 1 3.15 -1.89 -9.97
N SER A 2 3.46 -3.12 -10.38
CA SER A 2 3.08 -4.31 -9.61
C SER A 2 4.02 -4.36 -8.41
N GLY A 3 3.53 -4.26 -7.17
CA GLY A 3 4.36 -4.24 -5.95
C GLY A 3 5.10 -5.55 -5.65
N TYR A 4 5.07 -6.50 -6.58
CA TYR A 4 5.62 -7.83 -6.44
C TYR A 4 7.14 -7.80 -6.68
N SER A 5 7.85 -8.46 -5.79
CA SER A 5 9.30 -8.42 -5.65
C SER A 5 9.97 -9.77 -5.94
N GLY A 6 9.19 -10.86 -6.00
CA GLY A 6 9.71 -12.23 -6.04
C GLY A 6 10.00 -12.81 -4.64
N ASN A 7 9.94 -12.01 -3.58
CA ASN A 7 9.94 -12.50 -2.21
C ASN A 7 8.52 -12.95 -1.84
N ARG A 8 8.32 -14.27 -1.68
CA ARG A 8 7.00 -14.87 -1.39
C ARG A 8 6.29 -14.24 -0.19
N THR A 9 7.00 -13.89 0.86
CA THR A 9 6.42 -13.28 2.07
C THR A 9 5.95 -11.86 1.78
N HIS A 10 6.73 -11.08 1.04
CA HIS A 10 6.33 -9.75 0.61
C HIS A 10 5.14 -9.82 -0.35
N ASP A 11 5.24 -10.67 -1.36
CA ASP A 11 4.24 -10.80 -2.42
C ASP A 11 2.88 -11.24 -1.87
N ASN A 12 2.86 -12.16 -0.88
CA ASN A 12 1.64 -12.52 -0.16
C ASN A 12 1.04 -11.35 0.64
N ASN A 13 1.90 -10.49 1.24
CA ASN A 13 1.44 -9.30 1.95
C ASN A 13 0.87 -8.25 0.99
N VAL A 14 1.54 -8.04 -0.15
CA VAL A 14 1.05 -7.15 -1.22
C VAL A 14 -0.30 -7.63 -1.72
N TYR A 15 -0.43 -8.92 -2.05
CA TYR A 15 -1.70 -9.50 -2.47
C TYR A 15 -2.82 -9.32 -1.43
N SER A 16 -2.54 -9.59 -0.15
CA SER A 16 -3.53 -9.41 0.93
C SER A 16 -3.94 -7.94 1.10
N ALA A 17 -3.00 -7.02 0.94
CA ALA A 17 -3.25 -5.58 0.98
C ALA A 17 -4.07 -5.13 -0.24
N GLU A 18 -3.79 -5.64 -1.44
CA GLU A 18 -4.56 -5.37 -2.67
C GLU A 18 -6.01 -5.85 -2.53
N VAL A 19 -6.24 -7.07 -2.01
CA VAL A 19 -7.60 -7.58 -1.78
C VAL A 19 -8.36 -6.69 -0.79
N THR A 20 -7.69 -6.25 0.28
CA THR A 20 -8.29 -5.35 1.27
C THR A 20 -8.60 -3.98 0.66
N GLN A 21 -7.69 -3.42 -0.14
CA GLN A 21 -7.89 -2.16 -0.85
C GLN A 21 -9.07 -2.24 -1.81
N GLN A 22 -9.19 -3.32 -2.59
CA GLN A 22 -10.32 -3.54 -3.50
C GLN A 22 -11.64 -3.66 -2.75
N ALA A 23 -11.67 -4.34 -1.60
CA ALA A 23 -12.85 -4.40 -0.76
C ALA A 23 -13.24 -3.00 -0.23
N ALA A 24 -12.26 -2.22 0.22
CA ALA A 24 -12.47 -0.85 0.68
C ALA A 24 -12.95 0.08 -0.44
N TYR A 25 -12.42 -0.06 -1.66
CA TYR A 25 -12.89 0.67 -2.84
C TYR A 25 -14.35 0.35 -3.19
N LYS A 26 -14.74 -0.93 -3.13
CA LYS A 26 -16.15 -1.32 -3.36
C LYS A 26 -17.09 -0.75 -2.31
N ALA A 27 -16.63 -0.60 -1.08
CA ALA A 27 -17.40 -0.01 0.02
C ALA A 27 -17.30 1.53 0.08
N ALA A 28 -16.41 2.15 -0.70
CA ALA A 28 -16.15 3.58 -0.63
C ALA A 28 -17.30 4.38 -1.24
N SER A 29 -17.91 5.25 -0.45
CA SER A 29 -18.96 6.19 -0.89
C SER A 29 -18.43 7.61 -1.14
N SER A 30 -17.13 7.85 -0.92
CA SER A 30 -16.50 9.15 -1.08
C SER A 30 -15.04 9.04 -1.51
N GLN A 31 -14.53 10.11 -2.13
CA GLN A 31 -13.11 10.18 -2.51
C GLN A 31 -12.17 10.16 -1.30
N ALA A 32 -12.62 10.64 -0.14
CA ALA A 32 -11.87 10.54 1.11
C ALA A 32 -11.70 9.07 1.55
N ALA A 33 -12.74 8.24 1.41
CA ALA A 33 -12.67 6.81 1.71
C ALA A 33 -11.73 6.07 0.75
N VAL A 34 -11.72 6.42 -0.54
CA VAL A 34 -10.77 5.88 -1.52
C VAL A 34 -9.33 6.24 -1.13
N LYS A 35 -9.05 7.50 -0.81
CA LYS A 35 -7.72 7.92 -0.33
C LYS A 35 -7.28 7.19 0.93
N ALA A 36 -8.20 6.97 1.88
CA ALA A 36 -7.90 6.22 3.09
C ALA A 36 -7.49 4.76 2.78
N ALA A 37 -8.15 4.13 1.81
CA ALA A 37 -7.78 2.79 1.34
C ALA A 37 -6.37 2.78 0.69
N ASP A 38 -6.03 3.80 -0.10
CA ASP A 38 -4.71 3.95 -0.72
C ASP A 38 -3.59 4.13 0.32
N ILE A 39 -3.85 4.99 1.30
CA ILE A 39 -2.92 5.22 2.41
C ILE A 39 -2.67 3.91 3.17
N ALA A 40 -3.73 3.15 3.46
CA ALA A 40 -3.62 1.86 4.14
C ALA A 40 -2.80 0.85 3.32
N PHE A 41 -3.07 0.76 2.01
CA PHE A 41 -2.33 -0.10 1.09
C PHE A 41 -0.84 0.25 1.06
N HIS A 42 -0.48 1.51 0.78
CA HIS A 42 0.92 1.92 0.68
C HIS A 42 1.68 1.78 2.02
N ARG A 43 1.02 1.99 3.16
CA ARG A 43 1.61 1.73 4.49
C ARG A 43 1.91 0.24 4.70
N ALA A 44 0.98 -0.65 4.34
CA ALA A 44 1.17 -2.08 4.45
C ALA A 44 2.32 -2.57 3.55
N VAL A 45 2.35 -2.13 2.29
CA VAL A 45 3.43 -2.49 1.35
C VAL A 45 4.78 -1.94 1.82
N LYS A 46 4.84 -0.68 2.27
CA LYS A 46 6.07 -0.08 2.82
C LYS A 46 6.59 -0.85 4.03
N ALA A 47 5.72 -1.21 4.98
CA ALA A 47 6.10 -1.97 6.16
C ALA A 47 6.65 -3.36 5.79
N SER A 48 5.97 -4.06 4.87
CA SER A 48 6.41 -5.36 4.38
C SER A 48 7.75 -5.27 3.63
N ALA A 49 7.89 -4.29 2.74
CA ALA A 49 9.12 -4.07 1.98
C ALA A 49 10.31 -3.77 2.91
N LYS A 50 10.11 -2.89 3.91
CA LYS A 50 11.13 -2.62 4.94
C LYS A 50 11.53 -3.87 5.72
N ALA A 51 10.56 -4.70 6.12
CA ALA A 51 10.83 -5.94 6.86
C ALA A 51 11.60 -6.99 6.04
N ASN A 52 11.50 -6.94 4.71
CA ASN A 52 12.11 -7.91 3.80
C ASN A 52 13.33 -7.35 3.04
N GLY A 53 13.79 -6.13 3.36
CA GLY A 53 14.93 -5.51 2.70
C GLY A 53 14.68 -5.13 1.24
N ILE A 54 13.42 -4.90 0.86
CA ILE A 54 12.99 -4.52 -0.49
C ILE A 54 12.86 -3.00 -0.57
N GLY A 55 13.17 -2.41 -1.71
CA GLY A 55 12.99 -0.98 -1.96
C GLY A 55 11.54 -0.54 -1.76
N PHE A 56 11.33 0.53 -1.00
CA PHE A 56 9.99 1.03 -0.63
C PHE A 56 9.78 2.52 -0.94
N ASP A 57 10.71 3.13 -1.70
CA ASP A 57 10.72 4.57 -1.98
C ASP A 57 9.46 5.01 -2.73
N CYS A 58 9.00 4.21 -3.70
CA CYS A 58 7.77 4.48 -4.44
C CYS A 58 6.53 4.55 -3.53
N ASN A 59 6.44 3.68 -2.51
CA ASN A 59 5.33 3.72 -1.55
C ASN A 59 5.46 4.90 -0.58
N THR A 60 6.68 5.31 -0.25
CA THR A 60 6.90 6.52 0.55
C THR A 60 6.49 7.77 -0.22
N GLN A 61 6.86 7.86 -1.51
CA GLN A 61 6.46 8.96 -2.38
C GLN A 61 4.93 9.01 -2.55
N ALA A 62 4.28 7.86 -2.80
CA ALA A 62 2.82 7.80 -2.90
C ALA A 62 2.13 8.30 -1.62
N LEU A 63 2.67 7.97 -0.43
CA LEU A 63 2.15 8.48 0.84
C LEU A 63 2.32 10.00 0.98
N VAL A 64 3.44 10.56 0.50
CA VAL A 64 3.68 12.01 0.45
C VAL A 64 2.66 12.69 -0.47
N GLU A 65 2.43 12.15 -1.67
CA GLU A 65 1.47 12.66 -2.64
C GLU A 65 0.02 12.61 -2.11
N LEU A 66 -0.29 11.59 -1.31
CA LEU A 66 -1.57 11.47 -0.58
C LEU A 66 -1.68 12.38 0.65
N GLY A 67 -0.64 13.17 0.96
CA GLY A 67 -0.61 14.11 2.08
C GLY A 67 -0.37 13.46 3.45
N THR A 68 0.13 12.23 3.49
CA THR A 68 0.34 11.45 4.74
C THR A 68 1.77 10.95 4.92
N GLY A 69 2.69 11.36 4.05
CA GLY A 69 4.10 10.97 4.08
C GLY A 69 4.94 11.66 5.16
N GLY A 70 4.31 12.29 6.15
CA GLY A 70 5.01 12.85 7.31
C GLY A 70 5.50 11.75 8.25
N VAL A 71 6.83 11.57 8.25
CA VAL A 71 7.72 10.90 9.24
C VAL A 71 7.12 9.80 10.12
#